data_AF-A0A7S0CHZ7-F1
#
_entry.id   AF-A0A7S0CHZ7-F1
#
_cell.length_a   1.000
_cell.length_b   1.000
_cell.length_c   1.000
_cell.angle_alpha   90.00
_cell.angle_beta   90.00
_cell.angle_gamma   90.00
#
_symmetry.space_group_name_H-M   'P 1'
#
loop_
_entity.id
_entity.type
_entity.pdbx_description
1 polymer ?
#
loop_
_entity_poly.entity_id
_entity_poly.type
_entity_poly.pdbx_seq_one_letter_code
_entity_poly.pdbx_strand_id
1 'polypeptide(L)'
;MKNLPIEKAQEILNDPTYTRAVFLRDPAERLLSAYLDKFKHGAYSKKIKEYDKVHAKDGQSPFMKGNKISFQEFVNTLSHPVVLNSKSCMGKGVIGLHKCTDVHWRSQKKICGLDGMLPLYDFVGDFAKIGNHSKLLLQQLGAWDTWGRNYDRGPPEQGKEKMQCNVPAQKRNESSVDPGPGFNQIPPAVHISKSKEKFEKYYTPELLSKVRKLYAMDYAIYDEIQKWKRDSSSDDHVVPAAYRLESIKKSCDGI
;
A
#
# COMPACT_ATOMS: atom_id res chain seq x y z
N MET A 1 -22.09 -0.35 -3.43
CA MET A 1 -21.86 0.71 -4.43
C MET A 1 -22.20 0.13 -5.79
N LYS A 2 -23.13 0.71 -6.54
CA LYS A 2 -23.34 0.32 -7.95
C LYS A 2 -22.08 0.70 -8.72
N ASN A 3 -21.59 -0.19 -9.56
CA ASN A 3 -20.49 0.14 -10.46
C ASN A 3 -20.92 1.32 -11.35
N LEU A 4 -20.02 2.28 -11.56
CA LEU A 4 -20.22 3.32 -12.56
C LEU A 4 -20.42 2.65 -13.94
N PRO A 5 -21.35 3.14 -14.78
CA PRO A 5 -21.40 2.76 -16.19
C PRO A 5 -20.02 2.95 -16.85
N ILE A 6 -19.64 2.06 -17.77
CA ILE A 6 -18.31 2.07 -18.39
C ILE A 6 -18.05 3.39 -19.08
N GLU A 7 -19.07 3.95 -19.75
CA GLU A 7 -19.02 5.21 -20.46
C GLU A 7 -18.68 6.35 -19.51
N LYS A 8 -19.32 6.38 -18.32
CA LYS A 8 -19.05 7.41 -17.32
C LYS A 8 -17.68 7.25 -16.67
N ALA A 9 -17.22 6.01 -16.46
CA ALA A 9 -15.87 5.75 -15.97
C ALA A 9 -14.82 6.21 -16.99
N GLN A 10 -15.04 5.95 -18.28
CA GLN A 10 -14.18 6.42 -19.37
C GLN A 10 -14.17 7.94 -19.48
N GLU A 11 -15.32 8.59 -19.36
CA GLU A 11 -15.42 10.05 -19.33
C GLU A 11 -14.54 10.63 -18.22
N ILE A 12 -14.70 10.17 -16.98
CA ILE A 12 -13.92 10.66 -15.83
C ILE A 12 -12.42 10.35 -15.99
N LEU A 13 -12.06 9.17 -16.49
CA LEU A 13 -10.66 8.77 -16.61
C LEU A 13 -9.92 9.50 -17.74
N ASN A 14 -10.64 10.01 -18.75
CA ASN A 14 -10.07 10.76 -19.86
C ASN A 14 -10.23 12.28 -19.71
N ASP A 15 -11.02 12.76 -18.76
CA ASP A 15 -11.21 14.17 -18.49
C ASP A 15 -9.91 14.77 -17.88
N PRO A 16 -9.24 15.69 -18.59
CA PRO A 16 -7.97 16.27 -18.15
C PRO A 16 -8.11 17.20 -16.95
N THR A 17 -9.34 17.57 -16.55
CA THR A 17 -9.60 18.37 -15.36
C THR A 17 -9.47 17.56 -14.06
N TYR A 18 -9.53 16.23 -14.13
CA TYR A 18 -9.28 15.35 -13.00
C TYR A 18 -7.79 15.03 -12.85
N THR A 19 -7.27 15.21 -11.64
CA THR A 19 -5.92 14.75 -11.28
C THR A 19 -5.97 13.33 -10.73
N ARG A 20 -5.23 12.42 -11.35
CA ARG A 20 -5.10 11.03 -10.89
C ARG A 20 -3.84 10.89 -10.04
N ALA A 21 -4.01 10.56 -8.76
CA ALA A 21 -2.90 10.43 -7.81
C ALA A 21 -2.87 9.05 -7.13
N VAL A 22 -1.66 8.49 -6.98
CA VAL A 22 -1.43 7.24 -6.23
C VAL A 22 -0.20 7.40 -5.32
N PHE A 23 -0.22 6.75 -4.16
CA PHE A 23 0.95 6.65 -3.29
C PHE A 23 1.38 5.20 -3.21
N LEU A 24 2.65 4.93 -3.49
CA LEU A 24 3.23 3.60 -3.40
C LEU A 24 4.11 3.49 -2.17
N ARG A 25 4.09 2.30 -1.57
CA ARG A 25 4.86 1.97 -0.37
C ARG A 25 5.88 0.88 -0.69
N ASP A 26 6.99 0.87 0.04
CA ASP A 26 7.94 -0.25 0.02
C ASP A 26 7.18 -1.59 0.20
N PRO A 27 7.32 -2.55 -0.74
CA PRO A 27 6.54 -3.78 -0.70
C PRO A 27 6.78 -4.63 0.56
N ALA A 28 8.03 -4.71 1.05
CA ALA A 28 8.36 -5.47 2.25
C ALA A 28 7.80 -4.82 3.51
N GLU A 29 7.91 -3.50 3.63
CA GLU A 29 7.37 -2.75 4.76
C GLU A 29 5.83 -2.82 4.77
N ARG A 30 5.20 -2.72 3.60
CA ARG A 30 3.75 -2.89 3.45
C ARG A 30 3.30 -4.28 3.89
N LEU A 31 4.00 -5.33 3.47
CA LEU A 31 3.68 -6.71 3.87
C LEU A 31 3.80 -6.92 5.39
N LEU A 32 4.87 -6.41 6.00
CA LEU A 32 5.06 -6.49 7.44
C LEU A 32 3.97 -5.71 8.20
N SER A 33 3.61 -4.53 7.70
CA SER A 33 2.50 -3.76 8.26
C SER A 33 1.18 -4.54 8.20
N ALA A 34 0.89 -5.21 7.09
CA ALA A 34 -0.29 -6.05 6.94
C ALA A 34 -0.29 -7.22 7.94
N TYR A 35 0.85 -7.88 8.12
CA TYR A 35 1.00 -8.94 9.11
C TYR A 35 0.72 -8.46 10.54
N LEU A 36 1.37 -7.36 10.94
CA LEU A 36 1.26 -6.81 12.29
C LEU A 36 -0.17 -6.35 12.63
N ASP A 37 -0.88 -5.82 11.64
CA ASP A 37 -2.26 -5.34 11.81
C ASP A 37 -3.28 -6.49 11.79
N LYS A 38 -3.16 -7.42 10.82
CA LYS A 38 -4.20 -8.43 10.54
C LYS A 38 -4.01 -9.74 11.28
N PHE A 39 -2.77 -10.19 11.44
CA PHE A 39 -2.46 -11.55 11.91
C PHE A 39 -2.02 -11.60 13.37
N LYS A 40 -1.35 -10.56 13.87
CA LYS A 40 -0.87 -10.50 15.26
C LYS A 40 -2.00 -10.68 16.30
N HIS A 41 -3.19 -10.18 15.98
CA HIS A 41 -4.38 -10.28 16.83
C HIS A 41 -5.27 -11.51 16.53
N GLY A 42 -4.86 -12.38 15.59
CA GLY A 42 -5.43 -13.72 15.38
C GLY A 42 -6.70 -13.80 14.52
N ALA A 43 -7.35 -12.69 14.19
CA ALA A 43 -8.57 -12.69 13.37
C ALA A 43 -8.33 -13.28 11.97
N TYR A 44 -7.23 -12.91 11.31
CA TYR A 44 -6.90 -13.42 9.98
C TYR A 44 -6.20 -14.79 10.00
N SER A 45 -5.62 -15.18 11.13
CA SER A 45 -5.08 -16.53 11.32
C SER A 45 -6.16 -17.60 11.16
N LYS A 46 -7.44 -17.29 11.43
CA LYS A 46 -8.57 -18.19 11.16
C LYS A 46 -8.75 -18.47 9.66
N LYS A 47 -8.58 -17.46 8.79
CA LYS A 47 -8.70 -17.62 7.33
C LYS A 47 -7.62 -18.54 6.77
N ILE A 48 -6.40 -18.42 7.27
CA ILE A 48 -5.31 -19.34 6.90
C ILE A 48 -5.61 -20.75 7.39
N LYS A 49 -6.08 -20.91 8.64
CA LYS A 49 -6.50 -22.23 9.14
C LYS A 49 -7.62 -22.87 8.32
N GLU A 50 -8.56 -22.08 7.80
CA GLU A 50 -9.61 -22.60 6.93
C GLU A 50 -9.04 -23.11 5.61
N TYR A 51 -8.13 -22.37 4.99
CA TYR A 51 -7.39 -22.82 3.81
C TYR A 51 -6.60 -24.11 4.10
N ASP A 52 -5.82 -24.12 5.20
CA ASP A 52 -5.04 -25.27 5.62
C ASP A 52 -5.91 -26.51 5.84
N LYS A 53 -7.10 -26.36 6.44
CA LYS A 53 -8.03 -27.50 6.64
C LYS A 53 -8.55 -28.08 5.35
N VAL A 54 -8.85 -27.23 4.37
CA VAL A 54 -9.31 -27.68 3.04
C VAL A 54 -8.18 -28.41 2.32
N HIS A 55 -6.97 -27.88 2.38
CA HIS A 55 -5.81 -28.39 1.63
C HIS A 55 -4.91 -29.36 2.40
N ALA A 56 -5.21 -29.65 3.67
CA ALA A 56 -4.53 -30.66 4.48
C ALA A 56 -4.70 -32.07 3.90
N LYS A 57 -5.85 -32.35 3.28
CA LYS A 57 -6.13 -33.63 2.64
C LYS A 57 -5.27 -33.88 1.40
N ASP A 58 -4.81 -32.81 0.76
CA ASP A 58 -4.05 -32.87 -0.49
C ASP A 58 -2.52 -32.82 -0.25
N GLY A 59 -2.07 -32.83 1.00
CA GLY A 59 -0.65 -32.64 1.36
C GLY A 59 -0.11 -31.24 1.08
N GLN A 60 -0.99 -30.26 0.83
CA GLN A 60 -0.67 -28.92 0.33
C GLN A 60 -0.82 -27.81 1.41
N SER A 61 -1.03 -28.20 2.67
CA SER A 61 -1.28 -27.28 3.78
C SER A 61 0.01 -26.57 4.23
N PRO A 62 0.09 -25.23 4.17
CA PRO A 62 1.23 -24.47 4.61
C PRO A 62 1.30 -24.34 6.15
N PHE A 63 1.80 -25.40 6.79
CA PHE A 63 2.63 -25.40 8.01
C PHE A 63 2.22 -24.53 9.22
N MET A 64 0.93 -24.24 9.45
CA MET A 64 0.53 -23.58 10.70
C MET A 64 0.81 -24.47 11.92
N LYS A 65 1.94 -24.24 12.60
CA LYS A 65 2.21 -24.86 13.90
C LYS A 65 1.59 -24.02 15.02
N GLY A 66 0.29 -24.20 15.22
CA GLY A 66 -0.43 -23.67 16.38
C GLY A 66 -1.46 -22.58 16.09
N ASN A 67 -1.75 -21.75 17.09
CA ASN A 67 -2.93 -20.89 17.05
C ASN A 67 -2.74 -19.53 16.35
N LYS A 68 -1.48 -19.09 16.22
CA LYS A 68 -1.08 -17.82 15.61
C LYS A 68 0.02 -18.09 14.61
N ILE A 69 -0.11 -17.52 13.41
CA ILE A 69 0.93 -17.59 12.38
C ILE A 69 2.06 -16.62 12.75
N SER A 70 3.31 -17.07 12.69
CA SER A 70 4.47 -16.19 12.73
C SER A 70 4.63 -15.45 11.39
N PHE A 71 5.47 -14.40 11.35
CA PHE A 71 5.69 -13.67 10.11
C PHE A 71 6.37 -14.52 9.04
N GLN A 72 7.34 -15.34 9.44
CA GLN A 72 8.03 -16.24 8.53
C GLN A 72 7.09 -17.31 7.97
N GLU A 73 6.23 -17.90 8.80
CA GLU A 73 5.18 -18.82 8.32
C GLU A 73 4.24 -18.11 7.35
N PHE A 74 3.84 -16.87 7.63
CA PHE A 74 2.99 -16.09 6.72
C PHE A 74 3.64 -15.87 5.35
N VAL A 75 4.91 -15.46 5.30
CA VAL A 75 5.66 -15.33 4.04
C VAL A 75 5.81 -16.69 3.35
N ASN A 76 6.05 -17.76 4.11
CA ASN A 76 6.16 -19.11 3.56
C ASN A 76 4.85 -19.57 2.94
N THR A 77 3.70 -19.31 3.57
CA THR A 77 2.37 -19.53 3.03
C THR A 77 2.20 -18.81 1.70
N LEU A 78 2.53 -17.52 1.62
CA LEU A 78 2.42 -16.75 0.37
C LEU A 78 3.33 -17.26 -0.74
N SER A 79 4.47 -17.86 -0.40
CA SER A 79 5.42 -18.43 -1.35
C SER A 79 5.14 -19.88 -1.77
N HIS A 80 4.16 -20.52 -1.13
CA HIS A 80 3.90 -21.92 -1.40
C HIS A 80 3.41 -22.06 -2.86
N PRO A 81 3.95 -23.01 -3.67
CA PRO A 81 3.62 -23.10 -5.09
C PRO A 81 2.12 -23.17 -5.39
N VAL A 82 1.36 -23.88 -4.55
CA VAL A 82 -0.10 -24.00 -4.66
C VAL A 82 -0.78 -22.63 -4.48
N VAL A 83 -0.35 -21.88 -3.47
CA VAL A 83 -0.90 -20.55 -3.16
C VAL A 83 -0.50 -19.53 -4.23
N LEU A 84 0.75 -19.60 -4.71
CA LEU A 84 1.24 -18.74 -5.79
C LEU A 84 0.53 -18.98 -7.12
N ASN A 85 0.28 -20.25 -7.45
CA ASN A 85 -0.35 -20.64 -8.70
C ASN A 85 -1.89 -20.56 -8.65
N SER A 86 -2.47 -20.34 -7.46
CA SER A 86 -3.90 -20.16 -7.32
C SER A 86 -4.35 -18.88 -8.05
N LYS A 87 -5.18 -19.07 -9.08
CA LYS A 87 -5.90 -18.00 -9.78
C LYS A 87 -7.36 -17.91 -9.33
N SER A 88 -7.79 -18.80 -8.44
CA SER A 88 -9.19 -18.89 -8.04
C SER A 88 -9.60 -17.67 -7.22
N CYS A 89 -10.63 -16.99 -7.70
CA CYS A 89 -11.36 -15.98 -6.94
C CYS A 89 -12.49 -16.59 -6.09
N MET A 90 -12.68 -17.91 -6.18
CA MET A 90 -13.78 -18.62 -5.54
C MET A 90 -13.26 -19.53 -4.43
N GLY A 91 -13.93 -19.52 -3.29
CA GLY A 91 -13.63 -20.36 -2.13
C GLY A 91 -13.45 -19.58 -0.82
N LYS A 92 -13.56 -20.29 0.31
CA LYS A 92 -13.19 -19.73 1.63
C LYS A 92 -11.65 -19.66 1.73
N GLY A 93 -11.14 -18.57 2.29
CA GLY A 93 -9.69 -18.42 2.51
C GLY A 93 -8.87 -18.15 1.24
N VAL A 94 -9.33 -17.23 0.37
CA VAL A 94 -8.52 -16.77 -0.79
C VAL A 94 -7.20 -16.17 -0.29
N ILE A 95 -6.12 -16.91 -0.48
CA ILE A 95 -4.74 -16.57 -0.10
C ILE A 95 -3.88 -16.62 -1.37
N GLY A 96 -2.84 -15.78 -1.44
CA GLY A 96 -1.98 -15.64 -2.61
C GLY A 96 -1.59 -14.20 -2.92
N LEU A 97 -1.20 -13.96 -4.16
CA LEU A 97 -0.80 -12.64 -4.66
C LEU A 97 -1.51 -12.32 -5.99
N HIS A 98 -2.81 -12.63 -6.09
CA HIS A 98 -3.62 -12.42 -7.29
C HIS A 98 -4.75 -11.40 -7.06
N LYS A 99 -5.50 -11.07 -8.12
CA LYS A 99 -6.52 -9.99 -8.15
C LYS A 99 -7.64 -10.14 -7.12
N CYS A 100 -7.84 -11.32 -6.55
CA CYS A 100 -8.91 -11.60 -5.58
C CYS A 100 -8.37 -11.82 -4.16
N THR A 101 -7.04 -11.79 -3.97
CA THR A 101 -6.45 -11.89 -2.66
C THR A 101 -6.73 -10.63 -1.83
N ASP A 102 -6.71 -10.75 -0.51
CA ASP A 102 -6.87 -9.64 0.41
C ASP A 102 -6.00 -8.43 0.07
N VAL A 103 -6.63 -7.25 0.08
CA VAL A 103 -6.02 -5.99 -0.36
C VAL A 103 -4.81 -5.57 0.49
N HIS A 104 -4.66 -6.10 1.71
CA HIS A 104 -3.59 -5.70 2.62
C HIS A 104 -2.24 -6.30 2.21
N TRP A 105 -2.22 -7.50 1.60
CA TRP A 105 -1.00 -8.15 1.11
C TRP A 105 -1.04 -8.50 -0.38
N ARG A 106 -2.13 -8.20 -1.10
CA ARG A 106 -2.11 -8.24 -2.57
C ARG A 106 -0.97 -7.37 -3.11
N SER A 107 -0.33 -7.78 -4.20
CA SER A 107 0.58 -6.90 -4.96
C SER A 107 -0.10 -5.56 -5.28
N GLN A 108 0.60 -4.45 -5.04
CA GLN A 108 0.15 -3.09 -5.32
C GLN A 108 -0.17 -2.91 -6.81
N LYS A 109 0.62 -3.52 -7.70
CA LYS A 109 0.37 -3.56 -9.14
C LYS A 109 -1.03 -4.12 -9.48
N LYS A 110 -1.54 -5.06 -8.69
CA LYS A 110 -2.87 -5.69 -8.88
C LYS A 110 -4.00 -5.02 -8.11
N ILE A 111 -3.74 -3.90 -7.43
CA ILE A 111 -4.78 -3.08 -6.80
C ILE A 111 -5.35 -2.16 -7.87
N CYS A 112 -6.66 -2.26 -8.10
CA CYS A 112 -7.39 -1.38 -9.01
C CYS A 112 -6.81 -1.27 -10.44
N GLY A 113 -6.15 -2.32 -10.95
CA GLY A 113 -5.58 -2.31 -12.30
C GLY A 113 -4.40 -1.35 -12.47
N LEU A 114 -3.66 -1.08 -11.39
CA LEU A 114 -2.53 -0.16 -11.41
C LEU A 114 -1.48 -0.53 -12.47
N ASP A 115 -1.30 -1.81 -12.80
CA ASP A 115 -0.48 -2.27 -13.92
C ASP A 115 -0.78 -1.59 -15.25
N GLY A 116 -2.06 -1.50 -15.61
CA GLY A 116 -2.49 -0.84 -16.84
C GLY A 116 -2.70 0.66 -16.68
N MET A 117 -3.03 1.10 -15.46
CA MET A 117 -3.45 2.48 -15.20
C MET A 117 -2.32 3.39 -14.74
N LEU A 118 -1.19 2.89 -14.24
CA LEU A 118 -0.04 3.71 -13.81
C LEU A 118 0.36 4.76 -14.87
N PRO A 119 0.32 4.46 -16.19
CA PRO A 119 0.39 5.45 -17.26
C PRO A 119 -0.44 6.72 -17.14
N LEU A 120 -1.63 6.57 -16.60
CA LEU A 120 -2.64 7.60 -16.54
C LEU A 120 -2.49 8.45 -15.27
N TYR A 121 -1.61 8.09 -14.34
CA TYR A 121 -1.46 8.86 -13.10
C TYR A 121 -0.68 10.16 -13.34
N ASP A 122 -1.27 11.24 -12.87
CA ASP A 122 -0.70 12.57 -12.92
C ASP A 122 0.28 12.83 -11.78
N PHE A 123 0.13 12.07 -10.68
CA PHE A 123 0.99 12.14 -9.51
C PHE A 123 1.24 10.75 -8.91
N VAL A 124 2.51 10.41 -8.68
CA VAL A 124 2.93 9.18 -8.00
C VAL A 124 3.76 9.54 -6.78
N GLY A 125 3.18 9.38 -5.59
CA GLY A 125 3.77 9.73 -4.31
C GLY A 125 4.48 8.56 -3.62
N ASP A 126 5.41 8.89 -2.71
CA ASP A 126 6.05 7.93 -1.82
C ASP A 126 5.34 7.93 -0.48
N PHE A 127 4.85 6.76 -0.07
CA PHE A 127 4.21 6.63 1.23
C PHE A 127 5.18 6.94 2.38
N ALA A 128 6.48 6.64 2.25
CA ALA A 128 7.47 6.96 3.27
C ALA A 128 7.62 8.47 3.51
N LYS A 129 7.17 9.29 2.55
CA LYS A 129 7.19 10.76 2.58
C LYS A 129 5.77 11.34 2.46
N ILE A 130 4.75 10.62 2.94
CA ILE A 130 3.33 10.96 2.72
C ILE A 130 2.98 12.40 3.09
N GLY A 131 3.55 12.98 4.15
CA GLY A 131 3.31 14.38 4.53
C GLY A 131 3.78 15.35 3.44
N ASN A 132 5.07 15.26 3.07
CA ASN A 132 5.65 16.12 2.03
C ASN A 132 4.99 15.89 0.66
N HIS A 133 4.74 14.64 0.28
CA HIS A 133 4.13 14.33 -1.02
C HIS A 133 2.64 14.69 -1.07
N SER A 134 1.92 14.65 0.06
CA SER A 134 0.54 15.17 0.12
C SER A 134 0.51 16.68 -0.03
N LYS A 135 1.48 17.40 0.56
CA LYS A 135 1.66 18.85 0.34
C LYS A 135 1.89 19.17 -1.13
N LEU A 136 2.82 18.48 -1.78
CA LEU A 136 3.11 18.67 -3.21
C LEU A 136 1.87 18.42 -4.09
N LEU A 137 1.13 17.34 -3.83
CA LEU A 137 -0.13 17.05 -4.52
C LEU A 137 -1.14 18.20 -4.36
N LEU A 138 -1.32 18.71 -3.14
CA LEU A 138 -2.24 19.80 -2.87
C LEU A 138 -1.79 21.13 -3.49
N GLN A 139 -0.47 21.38 -3.58
CA GLN A 139 0.07 22.55 -4.27
C GLN A 139 -0.21 22.47 -5.78
N GLN A 140 0.01 21.30 -6.39
CA GLN A 140 -0.33 21.06 -7.79
C GLN A 140 -1.82 21.26 -8.09
N LEU A 141 -2.69 20.95 -7.12
CA LEU A 141 -4.13 21.14 -7.20
C LEU A 141 -4.58 22.59 -6.92
N GLY A 142 -3.68 23.51 -6.55
CA GLY A 142 -4.04 24.85 -6.06
C GLY A 142 -4.85 24.83 -4.75
N ALA A 143 -4.89 23.68 -4.07
CA ALA A 143 -5.67 23.45 -2.86
C ALA A 143 -4.85 23.62 -1.58
N TRP A 144 -3.53 23.78 -1.68
CA TRP A 144 -2.64 23.91 -0.53
C TRP A 144 -2.96 25.14 0.32
N ASP A 145 -2.94 26.34 -0.27
CA ASP A 145 -3.07 27.58 0.51
C ASP A 145 -4.49 27.72 1.11
N THR A 146 -5.50 27.22 0.43
CA THR A 146 -6.89 27.27 0.90
C THR A 146 -7.18 26.22 1.97
N TRP A 147 -6.75 24.98 1.74
CA TRP A 147 -7.13 23.83 2.55
C TRP A 147 -5.93 23.13 3.19
N GLY A 148 -4.93 22.77 2.38
CA GLY A 148 -3.79 21.95 2.80
C GLY A 148 -3.00 22.50 3.99
N ARG A 149 -2.71 23.80 3.98
CA ARG A 149 -1.95 24.49 5.03
C ARG A 149 -2.60 24.39 6.41
N ASN A 150 -3.93 24.31 6.47
CA ASN A 150 -4.67 24.20 7.73
C ASN A 150 -4.47 22.84 8.41
N TYR A 151 -4.00 21.85 7.64
CA TYR A 151 -3.69 20.52 8.12
C TYR A 151 -2.17 20.30 8.27
N ASP A 152 -1.35 21.25 7.83
CA ASP A 152 0.09 21.22 8.06
C ASP A 152 0.36 21.61 9.52
N ARG A 153 0.67 20.62 10.35
CA ARG A 153 0.98 20.86 11.76
C ARG A 153 2.40 21.42 11.97
N GLY A 154 3.19 21.59 10.89
CA GLY A 154 4.58 22.01 10.97
C GLY A 154 5.44 21.05 11.81
N PRO A 155 6.73 21.36 12.01
CA PRO A 155 7.49 20.76 13.10
C PRO A 155 6.87 21.18 14.45
N PRO A 156 6.97 20.37 15.51
CA PRO A 156 6.44 20.73 16.82
C PRO A 156 7.11 22.03 17.32
N GLU A 157 6.45 23.16 17.18
CA GLU A 157 6.87 24.41 17.85
C GLU A 157 6.65 24.25 19.35
N GLN A 158 7.72 24.42 20.14
CA GLN A 158 7.61 24.47 21.59
C GLN A 158 6.72 25.67 21.99
N GLY A 159 5.58 25.39 22.62
CA GLY A 159 4.84 26.40 23.38
C GLY A 159 3.66 27.10 22.69
N LYS A 160 3.17 26.66 21.52
CA LYS A 160 1.89 27.16 20.97
C LYS A 160 0.76 26.15 21.15
N GLU A 161 -0.41 26.65 21.56
CA GLU A 161 -1.62 25.84 21.72
C GLU A 161 -1.94 25.08 20.43
N LYS A 162 -2.21 23.78 20.58
CA LYS A 162 -2.57 22.87 19.51
C LYS A 162 -3.87 23.35 18.88
N MET A 163 -3.80 24.01 17.73
CA MET A 163 -4.99 24.20 16.90
C MET A 163 -5.35 22.83 16.30
N GLN A 164 -6.11 22.03 17.06
CA GLN A 164 -6.71 20.81 16.57
C GLN A 164 -7.79 21.21 15.57
N CYS A 165 -7.45 21.22 14.28
CA CYS A 165 -8.46 21.01 13.25
C CYS A 165 -8.99 19.57 13.40
N ASN A 166 -9.93 19.40 14.33
CA ASN A 166 -10.81 18.25 14.39
C ASN A 166 -11.73 18.36 13.19
N VAL A 167 -11.35 17.74 12.06
CA VAL A 167 -12.39 17.25 11.15
C VAL A 167 -13.10 16.18 11.97
N PRO A 168 -14.38 16.37 12.33
CA PRO A 168 -15.09 15.30 13.00
C PRO A 168 -15.05 14.11 12.06
N ALA A 169 -14.44 13.00 12.49
CA ALA A 169 -14.65 11.74 11.79
C ALA A 169 -16.17 11.59 11.61
N GLN A 170 -16.64 11.24 10.40
CA GLN A 170 -18.05 10.91 10.21
C GLN A 170 -18.44 9.97 11.35
N LYS A 171 -19.45 10.37 12.14
CA LYS A 171 -19.91 9.63 13.31
C LYS A 171 -20.20 8.19 12.91
N ARG A 172 -19.21 7.30 13.07
CA ARG A 172 -19.43 5.86 13.14
C ARG A 172 -19.85 5.60 14.57
N ASN A 173 -20.95 4.89 14.71
CA ASN A 173 -21.59 4.59 15.98
C ASN A 173 -20.55 4.28 17.06
N GLU A 174 -20.78 4.92 18.20
CA GLU A 174 -19.92 5.05 19.36
C GLU A 174 -19.36 3.71 19.82
N SER A 175 -18.14 3.39 19.42
CA SER A 175 -17.25 2.53 20.19
C SER A 175 -15.80 2.75 19.73
N SER A 176 -15.07 3.54 20.52
CA SER A 176 -13.61 3.54 20.63
C SER A 176 -12.75 4.14 19.50
N VAL A 177 -11.67 4.77 19.97
CA VAL A 177 -10.43 5.19 19.31
C VAL A 177 -10.41 6.64 18.80
N ASP A 178 -9.64 7.43 19.54
CA ASP A 178 -8.93 8.67 19.16
C ASP A 178 -8.90 8.91 17.65
N PRO A 179 -9.41 10.05 17.14
CA PRO A 179 -9.30 10.39 15.73
C PRO A 179 -7.81 10.54 15.42
N GLY A 180 -7.22 9.48 14.86
CA GLY A 180 -5.81 9.46 14.51
C GLY A 180 -5.42 10.72 13.72
N PRO A 181 -4.13 11.11 13.75
CA PRO A 181 -3.67 12.32 13.08
C PRO A 181 -4.11 12.28 11.62
N GLY A 182 -4.73 13.39 11.17
CA GLY A 182 -5.23 13.56 9.81
C GLY A 182 -4.16 13.31 8.73
N PHE A 183 -4.59 13.36 7.47
CA PHE A 183 -3.79 12.97 6.30
C PHE A 183 -2.40 13.66 6.23
N ASN A 184 -2.28 14.87 6.78
CA ASN A 184 -1.02 15.58 6.95
C ASN A 184 -0.41 15.25 8.32
N GLN A 185 0.25 14.09 8.38
CA GLN A 185 1.03 13.70 9.55
C GLN A 185 2.33 14.52 9.62
N ILE A 186 2.69 14.99 10.82
CA ILE A 186 4.01 15.56 11.09
C ILE A 186 5.05 14.48 10.72
N PRO A 187 6.04 14.78 9.86
CA PRO A 187 7.10 13.84 9.58
C PRO A 187 7.88 13.46 10.86
N PRO A 188 8.24 12.18 11.06
CA PRO A 188 7.89 11.05 10.21
C PRO A 188 6.45 10.59 10.44
N ALA A 189 5.75 10.23 9.36
CA ALA A 189 4.45 9.59 9.41
C ALA A 189 4.47 8.40 10.39
N VAL A 190 3.68 8.48 11.46
CA VAL A 190 3.63 7.44 12.49
C VAL A 190 2.69 6.34 12.04
N HIS A 191 3.26 5.26 11.54
CA HIS A 191 2.51 4.04 11.28
C HIS A 191 2.02 3.43 12.61
N ILE A 192 0.69 3.22 12.75
CA ILE A 192 0.08 2.54 13.91
C ILE A 192 0.77 1.19 14.18
N SER A 193 1.13 0.46 13.12
CA SER A 193 1.80 -0.84 13.23
C SER A 193 3.25 -0.74 13.71
N LYS A 194 3.90 0.43 13.55
CA LYS A 194 5.35 0.64 13.72
C LYS A 194 6.18 -0.38 12.94
N SER A 195 5.74 -0.72 11.72
CA SER A 195 6.40 -1.73 10.88
C SER A 195 7.85 -1.38 10.57
N LYS A 196 8.13 -0.10 10.28
CA LYS A 196 9.48 0.40 9.99
C LYS A 196 10.45 0.16 11.14
N GLU A 197 10.07 0.52 12.37
CA GLU A 197 10.87 0.29 13.59
C GLU A 197 11.10 -1.20 13.88
N LYS A 198 10.19 -2.05 13.42
CA LYS A 198 10.24 -3.50 13.65
C LYS A 198 10.85 -4.27 12.49
N PHE A 199 11.32 -3.60 11.43
CA PHE A 199 11.70 -4.26 10.19
C PHE A 199 12.78 -5.33 10.42
N GLU A 200 13.90 -4.95 11.04
CA GLU A 200 15.02 -5.84 11.37
C GLU A 200 14.64 -6.98 12.33
N LYS A 201 13.60 -6.79 13.15
CA LYS A 201 13.10 -7.85 14.04
C LYS A 201 12.42 -8.99 13.27
N TYR A 202 11.81 -8.69 12.14
CA TYR A 202 10.96 -9.63 11.41
C TYR A 202 11.61 -10.14 10.13
N TYR A 203 12.52 -9.37 9.52
CA TYR A 203 13.19 -9.75 8.28
C TYR A 203 14.62 -10.20 8.55
N THR A 204 14.93 -11.45 8.17
CA THR A 204 16.30 -11.85 7.87
C THR A 204 16.62 -11.50 6.41
N PRO A 205 17.90 -11.44 6.01
CA PRO A 205 18.29 -11.23 4.62
C PRO A 205 17.65 -12.24 3.65
N GLU A 206 17.54 -13.51 4.06
CA GLU A 206 16.94 -14.58 3.27
C GLU A 206 15.44 -14.38 3.10
N LEU A 207 14.76 -14.01 4.19
CA LEU A 207 13.32 -13.75 4.16
C LEU A 207 12.98 -12.51 3.32
N LEU A 208 13.80 -11.46 3.42
CA LEU A 208 13.67 -10.26 2.60
C LEU A 208 13.89 -10.59 1.11
N SER A 209 14.94 -11.34 0.78
CA SER A 209 15.19 -11.81 -0.58
C SER A 209 14.01 -12.60 -1.14
N LYS A 210 13.41 -13.47 -0.32
CA LYS A 210 12.18 -14.19 -0.67
C LYS A 210 11.02 -13.25 -0.96
N VAL A 211 10.78 -12.24 -0.11
CA VAL A 211 9.72 -11.24 -0.34
C VAL A 211 10.00 -10.39 -1.59
N ARG A 212 11.26 -10.02 -1.87
CA ARG A 212 11.61 -9.32 -3.11
C ARG A 212 11.24 -10.12 -4.35
N LYS A 213 11.46 -11.44 -4.34
CA LYS A 213 11.02 -12.32 -5.43
C LYS A 213 9.50 -12.41 -5.53
N LEU A 214 8.80 -12.58 -4.41
CA LEU A 214 7.34 -12.67 -4.38
C LEU A 214 6.65 -11.41 -4.92
N TYR A 215 7.22 -10.24 -4.62
CA TYR A 215 6.70 -8.93 -5.01
C TYR A 215 7.54 -8.29 -6.11
N ALA A 216 8.20 -9.08 -6.96
CA ALA A 216 9.14 -8.58 -7.97
C ALA A 216 8.52 -7.49 -8.86
N MET A 217 7.25 -7.63 -9.23
CA MET A 217 6.52 -6.62 -10.00
C MET A 217 6.28 -5.32 -9.24
N ASP A 218 5.99 -5.38 -7.94
CA ASP A 218 5.83 -4.17 -7.14
C ASP A 218 7.19 -3.48 -6.97
N TYR A 219 8.28 -4.25 -6.81
CA TYR A 219 9.64 -3.71 -6.75
C TYR A 219 10.09 -3.11 -8.08
N ALA A 220 9.72 -3.69 -9.22
CA ALA A 220 10.01 -3.09 -10.53
C ALA A 220 9.44 -1.67 -10.62
N ILE A 221 8.21 -1.47 -10.18
CA ILE A 221 7.58 -0.13 -10.17
C ILE A 221 8.22 0.76 -9.09
N TYR A 222 8.37 0.24 -7.86
CA TYR A 222 8.85 1.02 -6.73
C TYR A 222 10.29 1.48 -6.92
N ASP A 223 11.19 0.60 -7.38
CA ASP A 223 12.60 0.91 -7.60
C ASP A 223 12.78 1.94 -8.74
N GLU A 224 11.97 1.87 -9.81
CA GLU A 224 11.96 2.91 -10.86
C GLU A 224 11.54 4.28 -10.31
N ILE A 225 10.50 4.33 -9.48
CA ILE A 225 10.08 5.58 -8.81
C ILE A 225 11.18 6.11 -7.88
N GLN A 226 11.95 5.24 -7.22
CA GLN A 226 13.07 5.68 -6.39
C GLN A 226 14.24 6.23 -7.23
N LYS A 227 14.48 5.68 -8.44
CA LYS A 227 15.51 6.21 -9.36
C LYS A 227 15.16 7.60 -9.87
N TRP A 228 13.91 7.84 -10.26
CA TRP A 228 13.45 9.17 -10.71
C TRP A 228 13.75 10.29 -9.72
N LYS A 229 13.76 9.96 -8.42
CA LYS A 229 14.07 10.91 -7.34
C LYS A 229 15.56 11.19 -7.14
N ARG A 230 16.43 10.28 -7.59
CA ARG A 230 17.89 10.40 -7.45
C ARG A 230 18.49 11.26 -8.56
N ASP A 231 17.89 11.24 -9.74
CA ASP A 231 18.36 11.96 -10.93
C ASP A 231 17.85 13.42 -10.97
N SER A 232 16.77 13.74 -10.24
CA SER A 232 16.30 15.11 -10.02
C SER A 232 17.09 15.79 -8.90
N SER A 233 18.23 16.41 -9.22
CA SER A 233 19.16 17.05 -8.27
C SER A 233 18.67 18.38 -7.66
N SER A 234 17.36 18.62 -7.59
CA SER A 234 16.77 19.80 -6.95
C SER A 234 15.66 19.38 -6.00
N ASP A 235 15.64 19.95 -4.80
CA ASP A 235 14.59 19.81 -3.78
C ASP A 235 13.19 20.24 -4.27
N ASP A 236 13.08 20.77 -5.49
CA ASP A 236 11.81 21.02 -6.18
C ASP A 236 11.29 19.74 -6.83
N HIS A 237 10.59 18.96 -6.01
CA HIS A 237 9.91 17.72 -6.36
C HIS A 237 8.69 17.93 -7.26
N VAL A 238 8.91 18.14 -8.56
CA VAL A 238 7.90 17.84 -9.59
C VAL A 238 8.25 16.46 -10.15
N VAL A 239 7.39 15.45 -9.91
CA VAL A 239 7.48 14.20 -10.67
C VAL A 239 7.03 14.54 -12.10
N PRO A 240 7.92 14.61 -13.11
CA PRO A 240 7.52 15.15 -14.39
C PRO A 240 6.52 14.21 -15.04
N ALA A 241 5.36 14.76 -15.37
CA ALA A 241 4.34 14.14 -16.20
C ALA A 241 4.85 13.65 -17.58
N ALA A 242 6.09 13.99 -17.96
CA ALA A 242 6.63 13.71 -19.29
C ALA A 242 7.73 12.63 -19.32
N TYR A 243 8.34 12.25 -18.20
CA TYR A 243 9.23 11.06 -18.14
C TYR A 243 8.44 9.74 -18.08
N ARG A 244 7.12 9.83 -18.34
CA ARG A 244 6.10 8.79 -18.24
C ARG A 244 6.36 7.64 -19.23
N LEU A 245 6.68 6.47 -18.66
CA LEU A 245 6.17 5.13 -19.00
C LEU A 245 6.91 4.20 -19.94
N GLU A 246 7.82 4.64 -20.80
CA GLU A 246 8.46 3.67 -21.70
C GLU A 246 9.32 2.63 -20.94
N SER A 247 9.99 3.02 -19.85
CA SER A 247 10.75 2.09 -19.00
C SER A 247 9.84 1.13 -18.22
N ILE A 248 8.70 1.63 -17.72
CA ILE A 248 7.73 0.82 -16.97
C ILE A 248 6.99 -0.15 -17.92
N LYS A 249 6.57 0.30 -19.11
CA LYS A 249 5.98 -0.55 -20.16
C LYS A 249 6.95 -1.67 -20.55
N LYS A 250 8.22 -1.35 -20.82
CA LYS A 250 9.28 -2.37 -21.06
C LYS A 250 9.45 -3.36 -19.91
N SER A 251 9.30 -2.94 -18.65
CA SER A 251 9.35 -3.86 -17.50
C SER A 251 8.09 -4.72 -17.32
N CYS A 252 6.96 -4.30 -17.89
CA CYS A 252 5.69 -5.00 -17.86
C CYS A 252 5.50 -5.98 -19.03
N ASP A 253 6.18 -5.77 -20.15
CA ASP A 253 6.08 -6.60 -21.37
C ASP A 253 7.04 -7.82 -21.38
N GLY A 254 7.86 -7.98 -20.34
CA GLY A 254 8.91 -9.01 -20.24
C GLY A 254 8.70 -10.12 -19.20
N ILE A 255 7.47 -10.33 -18.69
CA ILE A 255 7.13 -11.40 -17.72
C ILE A 255 5.86 -12.14 -18.15
#